data_AF-A0A973GPZ9-F1
#
_entry.id   AF-A0A973GPZ9-F1
#
_cell.length_a   1.000
_cell.length_b   1.000
_cell.length_c   1.000
_cell.angle_alpha   90.00
_cell.angle_beta   90.00
_cell.angle_gamma   90.00
#
_symmetry.space_group_name_H-M   'P 1'
#
loop_
_entity.id
_entity.type
_entity.pdbx_description
1 polymer ?
#
loop_
_entity_poly.entity_id
_entity_poly.type
_entity_poly.pdbx_seq_one_letter_code
_entity_poly.pdbx_strand_id
1 'polypeptide(L)'
;MMRINAPCGMRIEAENNPRTEIRKAPGFTYVALLAAIVILGISMGAAGKYWSFVMQREKEEELLFRGEQYRLAIERYYRALPGRNAYPPSIEELVKDSRTPTGKRHLRQAYKDPITGEDFEVVRDQTKLNRITGVYSKGDKEPLRKTGFPEQYPDFENKKAYNEWKFVYTSPAAATPTAGQTGTIIPRLPRNLPAPAPAQ
;
A
#
# COMPACT_ATOMS: atom_id res chain seq x y z
N MET A 1 63.38 24.39 89.76
CA MET A 1 62.57 23.51 88.89
C MET A 1 61.54 24.36 88.17
N MET A 2 61.74 24.67 86.89
CA MET A 2 60.73 24.73 85.81
C MET A 2 61.48 25.21 84.56
N ARG A 3 61.62 24.34 83.57
CA ARG A 3 62.22 24.68 82.26
C ARG A 3 61.16 25.38 81.42
N ILE A 4 61.40 26.63 81.02
CA ILE A 4 60.69 27.27 79.91
C ILE A 4 61.53 27.02 78.68
N ASN A 5 61.07 26.16 77.77
CA ASN A 5 61.70 25.88 76.49
C ASN A 5 60.65 26.09 75.40
N ALA A 6 60.85 27.11 74.58
CA ALA A 6 60.28 27.18 73.23
C ALA A 6 61.47 27.09 72.28
N PRO A 7 61.38 26.26 71.23
CA PRO A 7 61.32 26.85 69.89
C PRO A 7 60.33 26.10 68.98
N CYS A 8 59.55 26.85 68.20
CA CYS A 8 59.84 27.15 66.79
C CYS A 8 59.83 25.90 65.90
N GLY A 9 58.80 25.81 65.05
CA GLY A 9 58.64 24.74 64.08
C GLY A 9 57.32 24.83 63.34
N MET A 10 57.02 25.99 62.76
CA MET A 10 55.95 26.11 61.77
C MET A 10 56.41 25.37 60.51
N ARG A 11 56.04 24.09 60.40
CA ARG A 11 56.37 23.22 59.26
C ARG A 11 55.44 23.58 58.10
N ILE A 12 55.93 24.46 57.22
CA ILE A 12 55.29 24.73 55.93
C ILE A 12 55.56 23.50 55.06
N GLU A 13 54.56 22.64 54.92
CA GLU A 13 54.54 21.60 53.88
C GLU A 13 54.44 22.34 52.54
N ALA A 14 55.53 22.35 51.78
CA ALA A 14 55.53 22.85 50.42
C ALA A 14 54.70 21.88 49.57
N GLU A 15 53.44 22.23 49.31
CA GLU A 15 52.59 21.54 48.35
C GLU A 15 53.24 21.66 46.96
N ASN A 16 53.85 20.57 46.51
CA ASN A 16 54.38 20.42 45.17
C ASN A 16 53.20 20.35 44.20
N ASN A 17 52.68 21.50 43.77
CA ASN A 17 51.70 21.57 42.70
C ASN A 17 52.44 21.28 41.37
N PRO A 18 52.22 20.13 40.71
CA PRO A 18 52.80 19.90 39.40
C PRO A 18 52.21 20.96 38.47
N ARG A 19 53.05 21.90 38.02
CA ARG A 19 52.68 22.84 36.97
C ARG A 19 52.26 22.02 35.76
N THR A 20 50.95 21.94 35.53
CA THR A 20 50.37 21.32 34.35
C THR A 20 50.82 22.14 33.17
N GLU A 21 51.85 21.67 32.47
CA GLU A 21 52.20 22.22 31.16
C GLU A 21 50.99 22.09 30.26
N ILE A 22 50.35 23.22 29.95
CA ILE A 22 49.33 23.29 28.91
C ILE A 22 50.05 23.07 27.59
N ARG A 23 50.16 21.81 27.19
CA ARG A 23 50.56 21.42 25.84
C ARG A 23 49.63 22.14 24.88
N LYS A 24 50.17 23.07 24.07
CA LYS A 24 49.44 23.67 22.96
C LYS A 24 49.03 22.54 22.01
N ALA A 25 47.77 22.13 22.09
CA ALA A 25 47.20 21.18 21.15
C ALA A 25 47.29 21.79 19.74
N PRO A 26 47.68 21.02 18.71
CA PRO A 26 47.70 21.52 17.35
C PRO A 26 46.27 21.92 16.95
N GLY A 27 46.09 23.13 16.42
CA GLY A 27 44.78 23.71 16.05
C GLY A 27 43.96 22.89 15.03
N PHE A 28 44.53 21.79 14.52
CA PHE A 28 43.86 20.82 13.67
C PHE A 28 42.73 20.06 14.38
N THR A 29 42.78 19.87 15.70
CA THR A 29 41.71 19.14 16.43
C THR A 29 40.36 19.83 16.33
N TYR A 30 40.35 21.18 16.34
CA TYR A 30 39.13 21.96 16.15
C TYR A 30 38.57 21.81 14.74
N VAL A 31 39.44 21.87 13.72
CA VAL A 31 39.05 21.66 12.32
C VAL A 31 38.51 20.24 12.11
N ALA A 32 39.17 19.24 12.69
CA ALA A 32 38.72 17.85 12.64
C ALA A 32 37.36 17.64 13.33
N LEU A 33 37.13 18.30 14.47
CA LEU A 33 35.84 18.26 15.17
C LEU A 33 34.71 18.90 14.34
N LEU A 34 34.95 20.08 13.76
CA LEU A 34 33.97 20.74 12.88
C LEU A 34 33.66 19.87 11.66
N ALA A 35 34.68 19.28 11.04
CA ALA A 35 34.50 18.36 9.92
C ALA A 35 33.67 17.13 10.32
N ALA A 36 33.93 16.53 11.50
CA ALA A 36 33.17 15.41 12.01
C ALA A 36 31.68 15.75 12.22
N ILE A 37 31.38 16.92 12.79
CA ILE A 37 30.00 17.40 12.99
C ILE A 37 29.29 17.60 11.64
N VAL A 38 29.96 18.18 10.65
CA VAL A 38 29.41 18.37 9.30
C VAL A 38 29.10 17.02 8.63
N ILE A 39 30.02 16.05 8.72
CA ILE A 39 29.82 14.70 8.15
C ILE A 39 28.65 14.00 8.83
N LEU A 40 28.52 14.11 10.16
CA LEU A 40 27.39 13.56 10.91
C LEU A 40 26.06 14.23 10.50
N GLY A 41 26.04 15.55 10.33
CA GLY A 41 24.87 16.30 9.87
C GLY A 41 24.41 15.85 8.48
N ILE A 42 25.34 15.73 7.52
CA ILE A 42 25.02 15.26 6.16
C ILE A 42 24.51 13.81 6.19
N SER A 43 25.14 12.95 6.98
CA SER A 43 24.75 11.53 7.12
C SER A 43 23.32 11.37 7.63
N MET A 44 22.94 12.16 8.64
CA MET A 44 21.60 12.11 9.23
C MET A 44 20.52 12.66 8.28
N GLY A 45 20.85 13.64 7.43
CA GLY A 45 19.92 14.18 6.43
C GLY A 45 19.54 13.20 5.31
N ALA A 46 20.37 12.17 5.04
CA ALA A 46 20.09 11.19 3.99
C ALA A 46 18.98 10.19 4.38
N ALA A 47 18.72 9.96 5.67
CA ALA A 47 17.77 8.95 6.14
C ALA A 47 16.29 9.31 5.86
N GLY A 48 15.96 10.60 5.72
CA GLY A 48 14.56 11.05 5.60
C GLY A 48 13.91 10.78 4.23
N LYS A 49 14.70 10.64 3.16
CA LYS A 49 14.15 10.51 1.79
C LYS A 49 13.52 9.14 1.50
N TYR A 50 13.82 8.11 2.28
CA TYR A 50 13.30 6.76 2.06
C TYR A 50 11.90 6.53 2.64
N TRP A 51 11.48 7.31 3.62
CA TRP A 51 10.19 7.09 4.31
C TRP A 51 8.96 7.38 3.44
N SER A 52 9.05 8.32 2.50
CA SER A 52 7.93 8.65 1.62
C SER A 52 7.53 7.48 0.71
N PHE A 53 8.52 6.73 0.21
CA PHE A 53 8.27 5.55 -0.63
C PHE A 53 7.65 4.40 0.15
N VAL A 54 8.11 4.16 1.39
CA VAL A 54 7.54 3.14 2.27
C VAL A 54 6.08 3.47 2.58
N MET A 55 5.80 4.72 2.98
CA MET A 55 4.44 5.16 3.26
C MET A 55 3.52 5.11 2.04
N GLN A 56 4.03 5.41 0.85
CA GLN A 56 3.26 5.30 -0.38
C GLN A 56 2.96 3.84 -0.74
N ARG A 57 3.93 2.93 -0.56
CA ARG A 57 3.74 1.48 -0.73
C ARG A 57 2.65 0.95 0.20
N GLU A 58 2.70 1.30 1.48
CA GLU A 58 1.70 0.88 2.48
C GLU A 58 0.29 1.36 2.11
N LYS A 59 0.16 2.64 1.73
CA LYS A 59 -1.13 3.21 1.30
C LYS A 59 -1.68 2.54 0.05
N GLU A 60 -0.82 2.17 -0.88
CA GLU A 60 -1.20 1.49 -2.11
C GLU A 60 -1.67 0.05 -1.85
N GLU A 61 -0.95 -0.70 -1.01
CA GLU A 61 -1.38 -2.03 -0.58
C GLU A 61 -2.72 -1.98 0.14
N GLU A 62 -2.91 -0.97 0.99
CA GLU A 62 -4.18 -0.75 1.68
C GLU A 62 -5.31 -0.36 0.70
N LEU A 63 -5.01 0.41 -0.35
CA LEU A 63 -5.97 0.75 -1.40
C LEU A 63 -6.43 -0.51 -2.12
N LEU A 64 -5.49 -1.37 -2.53
CA LEU A 64 -5.79 -2.65 -3.18
C LEU A 64 -6.61 -3.56 -2.25
N PHE A 65 -6.24 -3.64 -0.97
CA PHE A 65 -6.95 -4.43 0.02
C PHE A 65 -8.39 -3.93 0.23
N ARG A 66 -8.58 -2.62 0.45
CA ARG A 66 -9.90 -2.01 0.64
C ARG A 66 -10.76 -2.15 -0.63
N GLY A 67 -10.19 -1.93 -1.81
CA GLY A 67 -10.84 -2.13 -3.10
C GLY A 67 -11.32 -3.58 -3.32
N GLU A 68 -10.49 -4.56 -2.94
CA GLU A 68 -10.86 -5.98 -2.97
C GLU A 68 -12.04 -6.28 -2.05
N GLN A 69 -12.09 -5.69 -0.84
CA GLN A 69 -13.23 -5.86 0.06
C GLN A 69 -14.54 -5.35 -0.55
N TYR A 70 -14.50 -4.23 -1.28
CA TYR A 70 -15.67 -3.72 -1.99
C TYR A 70 -16.11 -4.67 -3.11
N ARG A 71 -15.18 -5.16 -3.93
CA ARG A 71 -15.50 -6.11 -4.99
C ARG A 71 -16.14 -7.38 -4.44
N LEU A 72 -15.54 -7.96 -3.41
CA LEU A 72 -16.06 -9.16 -2.74
C LEU A 72 -17.42 -8.91 -2.08
N ALA A 73 -17.64 -7.72 -1.52
CA ALA A 73 -18.94 -7.36 -0.96
C ALA A 73 -20.02 -7.28 -2.06
N ILE A 74 -19.69 -6.70 -3.22
CA ILE A 74 -20.60 -6.63 -4.38
C ILE A 74 -20.90 -8.03 -4.91
N GLU A 75 -19.88 -8.90 -5.02
CA GLU A 75 -20.06 -10.29 -5.44
C GLU A 75 -21.00 -11.04 -4.48
N ARG A 76 -20.75 -10.94 -3.16
CA ARG A 76 -21.58 -11.58 -2.14
C ARG A 76 -23.01 -11.05 -2.17
N TYR A 77 -23.19 -9.75 -2.34
CA TYR A 77 -24.51 -9.13 -2.49
C TYR A 77 -25.23 -9.66 -3.73
N TYR A 78 -24.54 -9.73 -4.88
CA TYR A 78 -25.09 -10.24 -6.13
C TYR A 78 -25.52 -11.71 -6.03
N ARG A 79 -24.78 -12.53 -5.26
CA ARG A 79 -25.06 -13.96 -5.04
C ARG A 79 -25.97 -14.24 -3.83
N ALA A 80 -26.30 -13.24 -3.02
CA ALA A 80 -27.03 -13.44 -1.76
C ALA A 80 -28.46 -13.95 -1.97
N LEU A 81 -29.11 -13.56 -3.08
CA LEU A 81 -30.45 -13.99 -3.43
C LEU A 81 -30.43 -14.87 -4.70
N PRO A 82 -30.57 -16.20 -4.58
CA PRO A 82 -30.67 -17.07 -5.75
C PRO A 82 -31.94 -16.73 -6.55
N GLY A 83 -31.78 -16.34 -7.82
CA GLY A 83 -32.88 -16.00 -8.73
C GLY A 83 -33.22 -14.51 -8.82
N ARG A 84 -32.62 -13.65 -7.99
CA ARG A 84 -32.74 -12.18 -8.09
C ARG A 84 -31.35 -11.53 -8.00
N ASN A 85 -30.51 -11.86 -8.97
CA ASN A 85 -29.16 -11.36 -9.04
C ASN A 85 -29.16 -9.89 -9.49
N ALA A 86 -29.04 -8.99 -8.53
CA ALA A 86 -29.03 -7.55 -8.77
C ALA A 86 -27.82 -6.91 -8.08
N TYR A 87 -27.25 -5.91 -8.73
CA TYR A 87 -26.23 -5.07 -8.13
C TYR A 87 -26.85 -4.14 -7.06
N PRO A 88 -26.08 -3.72 -6.05
CA PRO A 88 -26.55 -2.81 -5.02
C PRO A 88 -26.77 -1.39 -5.58
N PRO A 89 -27.77 -0.64 -5.08
CA PRO A 89 -27.99 0.76 -5.46
C PRO A 89 -27.13 1.76 -4.66
N SER A 90 -26.68 1.41 -3.45
CA SER A 90 -25.82 2.25 -2.61
C SER A 90 -24.79 1.42 -1.82
N ILE A 91 -23.71 2.07 -1.36
CA ILE A 91 -22.71 1.44 -0.47
C ILE A 91 -23.35 1.08 0.89
N GLU A 92 -24.31 1.85 1.35
CA GLU A 92 -25.02 1.60 2.60
C GLU A 92 -25.72 0.22 2.59
N GLU A 93 -26.28 -0.17 1.45
CA GLU A 93 -26.92 -1.48 1.28
C GLU A 93 -25.91 -2.65 1.26
N LEU A 94 -24.63 -2.37 0.97
CA LEU A 94 -23.53 -3.35 1.16
C LEU A 94 -23.18 -3.53 2.65
N VAL A 95 -23.26 -2.47 3.44
CA VAL A 95 -22.97 -2.54 4.89
C VAL A 95 -24.11 -3.18 5.66
N LYS A 96 -25.36 -2.89 5.28
CA LYS A 96 -26.56 -3.45 5.88
C LYS A 96 -27.58 -3.78 4.80
N ASP A 97 -27.68 -5.06 4.48
CA ASP A 97 -28.64 -5.54 3.49
C ASP A 97 -30.04 -5.65 4.12
N SER A 98 -30.93 -4.73 3.72
CA SER A 98 -32.33 -4.70 4.15
C SER A 98 -33.23 -5.72 3.43
N ARG A 99 -32.75 -6.38 2.37
CA ARG A 99 -33.53 -7.36 1.59
C ARG A 99 -33.49 -8.75 2.20
N THR A 100 -32.45 -9.03 2.98
CA THR A 100 -32.29 -10.32 3.66
C THR A 100 -32.90 -10.21 5.06
N PRO A 101 -33.81 -11.11 5.48
CA PRO A 101 -34.46 -11.05 6.80
C PRO A 101 -33.47 -11.16 7.99
N THR A 102 -32.28 -11.69 7.76
CA THR A 102 -31.19 -11.79 8.75
C THR A 102 -30.31 -10.52 8.82
N GLY A 103 -30.51 -9.52 7.94
CA GLY A 103 -29.69 -8.31 7.92
C GLY A 103 -28.21 -8.61 7.64
N LYS A 104 -27.92 -9.41 6.60
CA LYS A 104 -26.54 -9.80 6.27
C LYS A 104 -25.68 -8.56 6.00
N ARG A 105 -24.49 -8.52 6.59
CA ARG A 105 -23.49 -7.47 6.36
C ARG A 105 -22.47 -8.01 5.37
N HIS A 106 -22.46 -7.48 4.14
CA HIS A 106 -21.52 -7.90 3.10
C HIS A 106 -20.19 -7.16 3.22
N LEU A 107 -20.22 -5.94 3.78
CA LEU A 107 -19.06 -5.11 4.10
C LEU A 107 -19.01 -4.80 5.61
N ARG A 108 -17.81 -4.90 6.22
CA ARG A 108 -17.63 -4.66 7.67
C ARG A 108 -17.92 -3.20 8.06
N GLN A 109 -17.48 -2.26 7.22
CA GLN A 109 -17.67 -0.83 7.37
C GLN A 109 -17.44 -0.15 6.02
N ALA A 110 -17.99 1.04 5.80
CA ALA A 110 -17.58 1.88 4.68
C ALA A 110 -16.12 2.30 4.91
N TYR A 111 -15.21 1.83 4.05
CA TYR A 111 -13.80 2.16 4.13
C TYR A 111 -13.54 3.49 3.43
N LYS A 112 -12.63 4.29 4.00
CA LYS A 112 -12.12 5.49 3.34
C LYS A 112 -11.01 5.14 2.37
N ASP A 113 -10.74 6.01 1.42
CA ASP A 113 -9.61 5.96 0.53
C ASP A 113 -8.32 6.34 1.30
N PRO A 114 -7.28 5.48 1.34
CA PRO A 114 -6.03 5.79 2.04
C PRO A 114 -5.16 6.85 1.34
N ILE A 115 -5.43 7.18 0.07
CA ILE A 115 -4.69 8.18 -0.71
C ILE A 115 -5.26 9.58 -0.48
N THR A 116 -6.58 9.73 -0.57
CA THR A 116 -7.29 11.02 -0.45
C THR A 116 -7.84 11.27 0.96
N GLY A 117 -8.12 10.22 1.73
CA GLY A 117 -8.78 10.32 3.04
C GLY A 117 -10.31 10.49 2.97
N GLU A 118 -10.87 10.56 1.76
CA GLU A 118 -12.31 10.66 1.50
C GLU A 118 -12.94 9.29 1.32
N ASP A 119 -14.25 9.24 1.05
CA ASP A 119 -14.92 8.00 0.65
C ASP A 119 -14.58 7.64 -0.80
N PHE A 120 -14.56 6.34 -1.11
CA PHE A 120 -14.39 5.85 -2.48
C PHE A 120 -15.53 6.32 -3.39
N GLU A 121 -15.19 6.61 -4.64
CA GLU A 121 -16.19 6.94 -5.65
C GLU A 121 -16.76 5.67 -6.27
N VAL A 122 -18.06 5.67 -6.56
CA VAL A 122 -18.77 4.49 -7.05
C VAL A 122 -18.76 4.43 -8.56
N VAL A 123 -18.38 3.28 -9.12
CA VAL A 123 -18.60 2.97 -10.53
C VAL A 123 -20.04 2.52 -10.69
N ARG A 124 -20.83 3.32 -11.41
CA ARG A 124 -22.21 2.97 -11.75
C ARG A 124 -22.30 2.53 -13.20
N ASP A 125 -23.04 1.47 -13.43
CA ASP A 125 -23.31 0.98 -14.78
C ASP A 125 -24.72 1.43 -15.21
N GLN A 126 -24.77 2.33 -16.20
CA GLN A 126 -26.01 2.87 -16.74
C GLN A 126 -26.86 1.78 -17.41
N THR A 127 -26.23 0.73 -17.94
CA THR A 127 -26.92 -0.40 -18.57
C THR A 127 -27.65 -1.28 -17.55
N LYS A 128 -27.23 -1.22 -16.28
CA LYS A 128 -27.75 -2.02 -15.16
C LYS A 128 -28.58 -1.19 -14.21
N LEU A 129 -29.45 -0.30 -14.71
CA LEU A 129 -30.31 0.56 -13.90
C LEU A 129 -29.54 1.48 -12.93
N ASN A 130 -28.40 2.01 -13.38
CA ASN A 130 -27.54 2.90 -12.60
C ASN A 130 -27.10 2.30 -11.24
N ARG A 131 -26.88 0.98 -11.22
CA ARG A 131 -26.44 0.24 -10.02
C ARG A 131 -24.92 0.28 -9.90
N ILE A 132 -24.45 0.09 -8.67
CA ILE A 132 -23.03 0.12 -8.35
C ILE A 132 -22.41 -1.23 -8.71
N THR A 133 -21.49 -1.22 -9.67
CA THR A 133 -20.74 -2.39 -10.11
C THR A 133 -19.33 -2.41 -9.54
N GLY A 134 -18.83 -1.27 -9.02
CA GLY A 134 -17.51 -1.18 -8.44
C GLY A 134 -17.24 0.13 -7.73
N VAL A 135 -15.98 0.31 -7.31
CA VAL A 135 -15.48 1.55 -6.69
C VAL A 135 -14.10 1.91 -7.22
N TYR A 136 -13.71 3.18 -7.12
CA TYR A 136 -12.37 3.67 -7.45
C TYR A 136 -11.96 4.82 -6.52
N SER A 137 -10.65 5.06 -6.43
CA SER A 137 -10.07 6.17 -5.65
C SER A 137 -10.12 7.47 -6.45
N LYS A 138 -10.32 8.62 -5.81
CA LYS A 138 -10.20 9.93 -6.49
C LYS A 138 -8.75 10.41 -6.65
N GLY A 139 -7.78 9.63 -6.18
CA GLY A 139 -6.38 10.04 -6.18
C GLY A 139 -5.78 10.14 -7.58
N ASP A 140 -5.26 11.32 -7.93
CA ASP A 140 -4.53 11.55 -9.20
C ASP A 140 -3.04 11.18 -9.12
N LYS A 141 -2.58 10.66 -7.98
CA LYS A 141 -1.16 10.29 -7.79
C LYS A 141 -0.80 9.05 -8.62
N GLU A 142 0.46 9.02 -9.07
CA GLU A 142 0.97 7.87 -9.81
C GLU A 142 1.16 6.64 -8.90
N PRO A 143 0.65 5.47 -9.30
CA PRO A 143 0.89 4.24 -8.57
C PRO A 143 2.34 3.76 -8.72
N LEU A 144 2.88 3.22 -7.63
CA LEU A 144 4.20 2.59 -7.59
C LEU A 144 4.17 1.20 -8.23
N ARG A 145 3.09 0.43 -8.03
CA ARG A 145 2.90 -0.87 -8.66
C ARG A 145 2.31 -0.72 -10.05
N LYS A 146 3.06 -1.20 -11.05
CA LYS A 146 2.62 -1.19 -12.46
C LYS A 146 2.36 -2.59 -13.02
N THR A 147 2.81 -3.63 -12.32
CA THR A 147 2.79 -5.02 -12.77
C THR A 147 2.51 -5.98 -11.60
N GLY A 148 2.15 -7.22 -11.94
CA GLY A 148 1.91 -8.28 -10.95
C GLY A 148 0.57 -8.12 -10.22
N PHE A 149 -0.44 -7.62 -10.91
CA PHE A 149 -1.81 -7.64 -10.40
C PHE A 149 -2.42 -9.03 -10.58
N PRO A 150 -3.35 -9.46 -9.71
CA PRO A 150 -4.07 -10.71 -9.90
C PRO A 150 -4.91 -10.66 -11.19
N GLU A 151 -5.19 -11.81 -11.80
CA GLU A 151 -5.88 -11.96 -13.10
C GLU A 151 -7.24 -11.24 -13.17
N GLN A 152 -7.87 -11.00 -12.03
CA GLN A 152 -9.11 -10.23 -11.90
C GLN A 152 -8.97 -8.73 -12.17
N TYR A 153 -7.75 -8.19 -12.26
CA TYR A 153 -7.45 -6.78 -12.51
C TYR A 153 -6.40 -6.56 -13.62
N PRO A 154 -6.62 -7.08 -14.84
CA PRO A 154 -5.67 -6.90 -15.93
C PRO A 154 -5.60 -5.42 -16.37
N ASP A 155 -6.70 -4.70 -16.21
CA ASP A 155 -6.83 -3.29 -16.58
C ASP A 155 -6.06 -2.33 -15.66
N PHE A 156 -5.43 -2.81 -14.59
CA PHE A 156 -4.67 -1.96 -13.67
C PHE A 156 -3.22 -1.78 -14.10
N GLU A 157 -2.73 -2.62 -15.00
CA GLU A 157 -1.37 -2.56 -15.48
C GLU A 157 -1.08 -1.27 -16.24
N ASN A 158 0.08 -0.68 -15.95
CA ASN A 158 0.58 0.53 -16.61
C ASN A 158 -0.31 1.78 -16.50
N LYS A 159 -1.29 1.79 -15.59
CA LYS A 159 -2.09 2.98 -15.29
C LYS A 159 -1.25 4.08 -14.65
N LYS A 160 -1.61 5.33 -14.93
CA LYS A 160 -0.87 6.52 -14.50
C LYS A 160 -1.43 7.16 -13.25
N ALA A 161 -2.66 6.84 -12.86
CA ALA A 161 -3.28 7.40 -11.67
C ALA A 161 -4.16 6.37 -10.94
N TYR A 162 -4.33 6.55 -9.63
CA TYR A 162 -5.19 5.68 -8.81
C TYR A 162 -6.67 5.77 -9.21
N ASN A 163 -7.10 6.86 -9.84
CA ASN A 163 -8.46 7.01 -10.37
C ASN A 163 -8.77 6.09 -11.57
N GLU A 164 -7.74 5.53 -12.20
CA GLU A 164 -7.90 4.56 -13.29
C GLU A 164 -8.06 3.12 -12.75
N TRP A 165 -7.73 2.89 -11.48
CA TRP A 165 -7.91 1.60 -10.80
C TRP A 165 -9.34 1.43 -10.33
N LYS A 166 -10.14 0.81 -11.20
CA LYS A 166 -11.57 0.56 -10.97
C LYS A 166 -11.80 -0.86 -10.50
N PHE A 167 -12.14 -1.02 -9.22
CA PHE A 167 -12.48 -2.31 -8.61
C PHE A 167 -13.91 -2.69 -8.97
N VAL A 168 -14.10 -3.28 -10.14
CA VAL A 168 -15.42 -3.64 -10.68
C VAL A 168 -15.62 -5.15 -10.60
N TYR A 169 -16.80 -5.56 -10.13
CA TYR A 169 -17.28 -6.92 -10.30
C TYR A 169 -18.29 -6.94 -11.44
N THR A 170 -17.93 -7.59 -12.55
CA THR A 170 -18.88 -7.92 -13.61
C THR A 170 -19.20 -9.41 -13.54
N SER A 171 -20.48 -9.75 -13.49
CA SER A 171 -20.92 -11.14 -13.59
C SER A 171 -20.46 -11.72 -14.94
N PRO A 172 -19.91 -12.95 -14.99
CA PRO A 172 -19.38 -13.55 -16.21
C PRO A 172 -20.44 -13.68 -17.32
N ALA A 173 -21.73 -13.70 -16.98
CA ALA A 173 -22.81 -13.69 -17.96
C ALA A 173 -22.94 -12.37 -18.75
N ALA A 174 -22.33 -11.27 -18.27
CA ALA A 174 -22.29 -9.97 -18.96
C ALA A 174 -20.93 -9.68 -19.61
N ALA A 175 -19.92 -10.51 -19.36
CA ALA A 175 -18.63 -10.44 -20.04
C ALA A 175 -18.76 -11.07 -21.43
N THR A 176 -19.49 -10.40 -22.33
CA THR A 176 -19.25 -10.60 -23.77
C THR A 176 -17.98 -9.81 -24.08
N PRO A 177 -16.85 -10.47 -24.40
CA PRO A 177 -15.62 -9.77 -24.74
C PRO A 177 -15.79 -9.09 -26.10
N THR A 178 -16.02 -7.78 -26.11
CA THR A 178 -15.71 -6.96 -27.30
C THR A 178 -14.24 -6.58 -27.23
N ALA A 179 -13.38 -7.54 -27.54
CA ALA A 179 -11.99 -7.33 -27.90
C ALA A 179 -11.56 -8.45 -28.85
N GLY A 180 -11.37 -8.09 -30.12
CA GLY A 180 -10.54 -8.85 -31.05
C GLY A 180 -11.03 -10.25 -31.42
N GLN A 181 -11.62 -10.35 -32.61
CA GLN A 181 -11.54 -11.57 -33.42
C GLN A 181 -10.08 -12.08 -33.42
N THR A 182 -9.83 -13.17 -32.71
CA THR A 182 -8.76 -14.09 -33.07
C THR A 182 -9.46 -15.43 -33.21
N GLY A 183 -9.76 -15.77 -34.46
CA GLY A 183 -10.33 -17.06 -34.78
C GLY A 183 -9.40 -18.16 -34.29
N THR A 184 -9.74 -18.74 -33.14
CA THR A 184 -9.28 -20.09 -32.83
C THR A 184 -10.09 -21.00 -33.73
N ILE A 185 -9.58 -21.20 -34.95
CA ILE A 185 -9.99 -22.28 -35.83
C ILE A 185 -9.73 -23.55 -35.03
N ILE A 186 -10.79 -24.11 -34.45
CA ILE A 186 -10.80 -25.51 -34.09
C ILE A 186 -10.75 -26.24 -35.43
N PRO A 187 -9.70 -27.01 -35.78
CA PRO A 187 -9.77 -27.84 -36.96
C PRO A 187 -10.86 -28.89 -36.71
N ARG A 188 -12.04 -28.63 -37.28
CA ARG A 188 -13.12 -29.60 -37.37
C ARG A 188 -12.55 -30.79 -38.15
N LEU A 189 -12.34 -31.93 -37.47
CA LEU A 189 -12.02 -33.17 -38.17
C LEU A 189 -13.03 -33.35 -39.32
N PRO A 190 -12.58 -33.61 -40.56
CA PRO A 190 -13.49 -33.93 -41.64
C PRO A 190 -14.28 -35.18 -41.27
N ARG A 191 -15.59 -35.02 -41.09
CA ARG A 191 -16.55 -36.12 -40.97
C ARG A 191 -16.74 -36.74 -42.36
N ASN A 192 -15.71 -37.38 -42.88
CA ASN A 192 -15.83 -38.24 -44.05
C ASN A 192 -14.95 -39.47 -43.82
N LEU A 193 -15.51 -40.45 -43.13
CA LEU A 193 -14.94 -41.79 -43.05
C LEU A 193 -15.48 -42.55 -44.28
N PRO A 194 -14.66 -42.93 -45.27
CA PRO A 194 -15.12 -43.87 -46.30
C PRO A 194 -15.44 -45.21 -45.62
N ALA A 195 -16.62 -45.75 -45.92
CA ALA A 195 -17.06 -47.05 -45.44
C ALA A 195 -16.09 -48.15 -45.93
N PRO A 196 -15.80 -49.19 -45.14
CA PRO A 196 -15.05 -50.34 -45.61
C PRO A 196 -15.85 -51.06 -46.71
N ALA A 197 -15.23 -51.29 -47.86
CA ALA A 197 -15.78 -52.11 -48.93
C ALA A 197 -16.03 -53.54 -48.43
N PRO A 198 -17.12 -54.21 -48.85
CA PRO A 198 -17.33 -55.61 -48.55
C PRO A 198 -16.27 -56.45 -49.28
N ALA A 199 -15.53 -57.25 -48.52
CA ALA A 199 -14.66 -58.29 -49.05
C ALA A 199 -15.51 -59.34 -49.80
N GLN A 200 -15.17 -59.57 -51.07
CA GLN A 200 -15.39 -60.84 -51.77
C GLN A 200 -14.02 -61.41 -52.11
#